data_AF-A0A537GUC1-F1
#
_entry.id   AF-A0A537GUC1-F1
#
_cell.length_a   1.000
_cell.length_b   1.000
_cell.length_c   1.000
_cell.angle_alpha   90.00
_cell.angle_beta   90.00
_cell.angle_gamma   90.00
#
_symmetry.space_group_name_H-M   'P 1'
#
loop_
_entity.id
_entity.type
_entity.pdbx_description
1 polymer ?
#
loop_
_entity_poly.entity_id
_entity_poly.type
_entity_poly.pdbx_seq_one_letter_code
_entity_poly.pdbx_strand_id
1 'polypeptide(L)'
;MTSSEKIQSGIIKKPTSAFLVVVLGGSMTVMFSSSLFPYTQSFFIASAFFQNSFALGVIIVFTGALLHERPEQRVTWGTVIVALSFVDVVLLSSLSPTVPQSLYIVVGAIVSLLGGLLGLSSPSPVARPVQSPSS
;
A
#
# COMPACT_ATOMS: atom_id res chain seq x y z
N MET A 1 -37.37 -22.94 19.37
CA MET A 1 -36.47 -21.84 19.77
C MET A 1 -35.04 -22.33 19.59
N THR A 2 -34.46 -22.25 18.39
CA THR A 2 -33.69 -21.12 17.85
C THR A 2 -32.54 -20.67 18.76
N SER A 3 -31.34 -21.18 18.50
CA SER A 3 -30.17 -20.33 18.36
C SER A 3 -29.11 -21.11 17.60
N SER A 4 -29.16 -21.03 16.28
CA SER A 4 -28.04 -21.36 15.41
C SER A 4 -26.79 -20.68 15.96
N GLU A 5 -25.86 -21.47 16.47
CA GLU A 5 -24.45 -21.13 16.42
C GLU A 5 -24.11 -20.88 14.96
N LYS A 6 -24.17 -19.61 14.57
CA LYS A 6 -23.43 -19.11 13.42
C LYS A 6 -21.97 -19.34 13.74
N ILE A 7 -21.48 -20.51 13.35
CA ILE A 7 -20.06 -20.75 13.16
C ILE A 7 -19.64 -19.73 12.10
N GLN A 8 -19.20 -18.56 12.56
CA GLN A 8 -18.36 -17.64 11.82
C GLN A 8 -17.08 -18.40 11.54
N SER A 9 -17.10 -19.25 10.51
CA SER A 9 -15.88 -19.70 9.88
C SER A 9 -15.27 -18.46 9.25
N GLY A 10 -14.34 -17.84 9.98
CA GLY A 10 -13.52 -16.77 9.45
C GLY A 10 -12.88 -17.30 8.16
N ILE A 11 -13.37 -16.84 7.01
CA ILE A 11 -12.73 -17.12 5.74
C ILE A 11 -11.37 -16.44 5.82
N ILE A 12 -10.33 -17.22 6.10
CA ILE A 12 -8.94 -16.75 6.05
C ILE A 12 -8.67 -16.43 4.58
N LYS A 13 -8.87 -15.17 4.20
CA LYS A 13 -8.53 -14.67 2.86
C LYS A 13 -7.01 -14.71 2.74
N LYS A 14 -6.48 -15.51 1.82
CA LYS A 14 -5.03 -15.56 1.58
C LYS A 14 -4.55 -14.18 1.11
N PRO A 15 -3.43 -13.65 1.63
CA PRO A 15 -2.90 -12.38 1.19
C PRO A 15 -2.56 -12.44 -0.30
N THR A 16 -3.09 -11.49 -1.07
CA THR A 16 -2.77 -11.36 -2.50
C THR A 16 -1.36 -10.84 -2.68
N SER A 17 -0.68 -11.21 -3.76
CA SER A 17 0.64 -10.66 -4.11
C SER A 17 0.60 -9.13 -4.23
N ALA A 18 -0.45 -8.56 -4.81
CA ALA A 18 -0.68 -7.12 -4.88
C ALA A 18 -0.63 -6.48 -3.48
N PHE A 19 -1.43 -6.98 -2.54
CA PHE A 19 -1.42 -6.52 -1.14
C PHE A 19 -0.02 -6.56 -0.51
N LEU A 20 0.71 -7.69 -0.64
CA LEU A 20 2.03 -7.84 -0.04
C LEU A 20 3.03 -6.82 -0.62
N VAL A 21 3.00 -6.61 -1.93
CA VAL A 21 3.87 -5.64 -2.61
C VAL A 21 3.52 -4.21 -2.19
N VAL A 22 2.24 -3.88 -2.06
CA VAL A 22 1.79 -2.55 -1.58
C VAL A 22 2.23 -2.30 -0.15
N VAL A 23 2.06 -3.27 0.75
CA VAL A 23 2.49 -3.14 2.15
C VAL A 23 4.00 -3.01 2.25
N LEU A 24 4.75 -3.80 1.48
CA LEU A 24 6.21 -3.70 1.42
C LEU A 24 6.63 -2.29 0.97
N GLY A 25 6.07 -1.80 -0.14
CA GLY A 25 6.40 -0.49 -0.67
C GLY A 25 6.02 0.65 0.26
N GLY A 26 4.81 0.62 0.83
CA GLY A 26 4.35 1.64 1.78
C GLY A 26 5.21 1.67 3.04
N SER A 27 5.56 0.49 3.57
CA SER A 27 6.46 0.37 4.73
C SER A 27 7.87 0.88 4.43
N MET A 28 8.42 0.56 3.25
CA MET A 28 9.71 1.09 2.80
C MET A 28 9.66 2.62 2.69
N THR A 29 8.56 3.18 2.17
CA THR A 29 8.35 4.63 2.07
C THR A 29 8.35 5.28 3.46
N VAL A 30 7.67 4.70 4.44
CA VAL A 30 7.69 5.16 5.84
C VAL A 30 9.09 5.06 6.47
N MET A 31 9.79 3.96 6.25
CA MET A 31 11.11 3.74 6.82
C MET A 31 12.15 4.70 6.22
N PHE A 32 12.11 4.89 4.90
CA PHE A 32 13.03 5.75 4.18
C PHE A 32 12.72 7.23 4.34
N SER A 33 11.45 7.63 4.43
CA SER A 33 11.11 9.01 4.78
C SER A 33 11.71 9.38 6.15
N SER A 34 11.71 8.48 7.12
CA SER A 34 12.35 8.69 8.44
C SER A 34 13.86 8.99 8.35
N SER A 35 14.54 8.59 7.27
CA SER A 35 15.94 8.95 7.03
C SER A 35 16.15 10.42 6.65
N LEU A 36 15.08 11.13 6.26
CA LEU A 36 15.10 12.58 6.03
C LEU A 36 15.02 13.38 7.34
N PHE A 37 14.66 12.75 8.46
CA PHE A 37 14.49 13.41 9.75
C PHE A 37 15.69 14.29 10.15
N PRO A 38 16.96 13.86 10.02
CA PRO A 38 18.11 14.69 10.34
C PRO A 38 18.22 15.96 9.48
N TYR A 39 17.74 15.93 8.24
CA TYR A 39 17.76 17.07 7.32
C TYR A 39 16.65 18.07 7.60
N THR A 40 15.60 17.69 8.33
CA THR A 40 14.48 18.58 8.67
C THR A 40 14.89 19.75 9.55
N GLN A 41 15.97 19.59 10.34
CA GLN A 41 16.52 20.67 11.16
C GLN A 41 17.35 21.66 10.35
N SER A 42 17.96 21.22 9.25
CA SER A 42 18.83 22.03 8.41
C SER A 42 18.08 22.68 7.24
N PHE A 43 17.02 22.05 6.75
CA PHE A 43 16.25 22.50 5.60
C PHE A 43 14.75 22.38 5.87
N PHE A 44 14.06 23.52 5.96
CA PHE A 44 12.59 23.56 6.12
C PHE A 44 11.85 22.82 5.00
N ILE A 45 12.39 22.82 3.78
CA ILE A 45 11.83 22.04 2.68
C ILE A 45 11.92 20.54 2.96
N ALA A 46 13.01 20.04 3.56
CA ALA A 46 13.10 18.63 3.90
C ALA A 46 12.03 18.20 4.94
N SER A 47 11.63 19.10 5.85
CA SER A 47 10.57 18.79 6.84
C SER A 47 9.19 18.61 6.22
N ALA A 48 8.82 19.48 5.27
CA ALA A 48 7.55 19.35 4.55
C ALA A 48 7.50 18.06 3.71
N PHE A 49 8.62 17.70 3.07
CA PHE A 49 8.68 16.48 2.25
C PHE A 49 8.68 15.22 3.12
N PHE A 50 9.39 15.22 4.25
CA PHE A 50 9.33 14.15 5.24
C PHE A 50 7.90 13.87 5.69
N GLN A 51 7.17 14.89 6.13
CA GLN A 51 5.80 14.75 6.63
C GLN A 51 4.83 14.23 5.55
N ASN A 52 4.93 14.77 4.34
CA ASN A 52 4.07 14.36 3.22
C ASN A 52 4.35 12.92 2.80
N SER A 53 5.62 12.54 2.61
CA SER A 53 5.98 11.18 2.18
C SER A 53 5.67 10.14 3.27
N PHE A 54 5.89 10.49 4.55
CA PHE A 54 5.48 9.65 5.67
C PHE A 54 3.96 9.41 5.68
N ALA A 55 3.16 10.48 5.56
CA ALA A 55 1.71 10.38 5.52
C ALA A 55 1.22 9.55 4.32
N LEU A 56 1.79 9.77 3.13
CA LEU A 56 1.49 8.99 1.93
C LEU A 56 1.82 7.51 2.12
N GLY A 57 2.98 7.18 2.68
CA GLY A 57 3.37 5.80 2.98
C GLY A 57 2.37 5.09 3.91
N VAL A 58 1.92 5.78 4.97
CA VAL A 58 0.88 5.24 5.87
C VAL A 58 -0.45 5.04 5.15
N ILE A 59 -0.90 6.02 4.37
CA ILE A 59 -2.14 5.93 3.59
C ILE A 59 -2.07 4.76 2.60
N ILE A 60 -0.93 4.56 1.93
CA ILE A 60 -0.71 3.46 0.99
C ILE A 60 -0.85 2.11 1.70
N VAL A 61 -0.29 1.94 2.90
CA VAL A 61 -0.44 0.69 3.69
C VAL A 61 -1.90 0.42 4.02
N PHE A 62 -2.64 1.42 4.51
CA PHE A 62 -4.08 1.28 4.78
C PHE A 62 -4.89 0.98 3.52
N THR A 63 -4.54 1.63 2.41
CA THR A 63 -5.21 1.39 1.12
C THR A 63 -4.91 -0.02 0.61
N GLY A 64 -3.71 -0.54 0.86
CA GLY A 64 -3.36 -1.94 0.63
C GLY A 64 -4.24 -2.88 1.45
N ALA A 65 -4.45 -2.60 2.73
CA ALA A 65 -5.38 -3.39 3.55
C ALA A 65 -6.81 -3.37 2.98
N LEU A 66 -7.30 -2.21 2.55
CA LEU A 66 -8.62 -2.09 1.90
C LEU A 66 -8.70 -2.84 0.56
N LEU A 67 -7.63 -2.82 -0.24
CA LEU A 67 -7.50 -3.61 -1.46
C LEU A 67 -7.63 -5.11 -1.16
N HIS A 68 -7.08 -5.56 -0.04
CA HIS A 68 -7.19 -6.96 0.40
C HIS A 68 -8.57 -7.31 0.96
N GLU A 69 -9.16 -6.43 1.77
CA GLU A 69 -10.47 -6.67 2.39
C GLU A 69 -11.62 -6.64 1.38
N ARG A 70 -11.56 -5.70 0.42
CA ARG A 70 -12.61 -5.43 -0.58
C ARG A 70 -12.14 -5.70 -2.01
N PRO A 71 -11.93 -6.97 -2.39
CA PRO A 71 -11.49 -7.33 -3.74
C PRO A 71 -12.49 -6.89 -4.83
N GLU A 72 -13.77 -6.71 -4.49
CA GLU A 72 -14.79 -6.15 -5.40
C GLU A 72 -14.53 -4.69 -5.79
N GLN A 73 -13.81 -3.93 -4.97
CA GLN A 73 -13.40 -2.54 -5.22
C GLN A 73 -11.93 -2.43 -5.64
N ARG A 74 -11.33 -3.53 -6.14
CA ARG A 74 -9.89 -3.55 -6.45
C ARG A 74 -9.44 -2.47 -7.43
N VAL A 75 -10.30 -2.11 -8.39
CA VAL A 75 -9.97 -1.09 -9.39
C VAL A 75 -9.84 0.26 -8.71
N THR A 76 -10.81 0.61 -7.87
CA THR A 76 -10.79 1.85 -7.09
C THR A 76 -9.56 1.93 -6.20
N TRP A 77 -9.32 0.90 -5.37
CA TRP A 77 -8.20 0.91 -4.42
C TRP A 77 -6.84 0.81 -5.12
N GLY A 78 -6.74 0.01 -6.19
CA GLY A 78 -5.54 -0.08 -7.03
C GLY A 78 -5.21 1.27 -7.70
N THR A 79 -6.20 1.97 -8.24
CA THR A 79 -6.02 3.30 -8.83
C THR A 79 -5.60 4.33 -7.77
N VAL A 80 -6.19 4.29 -6.57
CA VAL A 80 -5.78 5.17 -5.47
C VAL A 80 -4.32 4.92 -5.09
N ILE A 81 -3.89 3.66 -4.95
CA ILE A 81 -2.50 3.31 -4.65
C ILE A 81 -1.57 3.82 -5.75
N VAL A 82 -1.93 3.63 -7.03
CA VAL A 82 -1.15 4.12 -8.17
C VAL A 82 -1.01 5.65 -8.13
N ALA A 83 -2.11 6.36 -7.91
CA ALA A 83 -2.11 7.82 -7.85
C ALA A 83 -1.26 8.35 -6.69
N LEU A 84 -1.43 7.81 -5.48
CA LEU A 84 -0.66 8.20 -4.30
C LEU A 84 0.82 7.91 -4.47
N SER A 85 1.16 6.73 -5.00
CA SER A 85 2.55 6.34 -5.25
C SER A 85 3.19 7.23 -6.32
N PHE A 86 2.46 7.60 -7.37
CA PHE A 86 2.95 8.50 -8.41
C PHE A 86 3.21 9.92 -7.86
N VAL A 87 2.30 10.44 -7.04
CA VAL A 87 2.50 11.72 -6.34
C VAL A 87 3.78 11.69 -5.51
N ASP A 88 4.01 10.61 -4.75
CA ASP A 88 5.20 10.48 -3.91
C ASP A 88 6.50 10.38 -4.75
N VAL A 89 6.47 9.66 -5.88
CA VAL A 89 7.60 9.62 -6.83
C VAL A 89 7.94 11.01 -7.36
N VAL A 90 6.95 11.79 -7.80
CA VAL A 90 7.17 13.14 -8.34
C VAL A 90 7.72 14.07 -7.25
N LEU A 91 7.17 13.96 -6.04
CA LEU A 91 7.57 14.77 -4.89
C LEU A 91 9.03 14.47 -4.51
N LEU A 92 9.40 13.20 -4.31
CA LEU A 92 10.76 12.80 -3.94
C LEU A 92 11.79 13.06 -5.05
N SER A 93 11.41 12.94 -6.32
CA SER A 93 12.27 13.27 -7.46
C SER A 93 12.59 14.76 -7.52
N SER A 94 11.62 15.61 -7.17
CA SER A 94 11.80 17.08 -7.11
C SER A 94 12.76 17.51 -5.98
N LEU A 95 12.90 16.69 -4.94
CA LEU A 95 13.82 16.93 -3.81
C LEU A 95 15.27 16.47 -4.10
N SER A 96 15.47 15.61 -5.09
CA SER A 96 16.78 15.02 -5.40
C SER A 96 17.92 16.01 -5.65
N PRO A 97 17.73 17.21 -6.24
CA PRO A 97 18.81 18.17 -6.41
C PRO A 97 19.31 18.76 -5.09
N THR A 98 18.45 18.77 -4.07
CA THR A 98 18.75 19.36 -2.75
C THR A 98 19.24 18.29 -1.76
N VAL A 99 18.69 17.08 -1.84
CA VAL A 99 19.05 15.94 -0.98
C VAL A 99 19.24 14.71 -1.86
N PRO A 100 20.47 14.40 -2.32
CA PRO A 100 20.72 13.28 -3.24
C PRO A 100 20.27 11.91 -2.71
N GLN A 101 20.25 11.75 -1.38
CA GLN A 101 19.75 10.54 -0.72
C GLN A 101 18.25 10.31 -0.91
N SER A 102 17.47 11.32 -1.33
CA SER A 102 16.03 11.18 -1.60
C SER A 102 15.73 10.18 -2.72
N LEU A 103 16.68 9.92 -3.62
CA LEU A 103 16.54 8.93 -4.70
C LEU A 103 16.37 7.50 -4.17
N TYR A 104 16.98 7.17 -3.02
CA TYR A 104 16.78 5.86 -2.39
C TYR A 104 15.38 5.72 -1.79
N ILE A 105 14.77 6.84 -1.40
CA ILE A 105 13.43 6.89 -0.81
C ILE A 105 12.37 6.58 -1.87
N VAL A 106 12.59 7.02 -3.11
CA VAL A 106 11.72 6.75 -4.28
C VAL A 106 11.47 5.26 -4.49
N VAL A 107 12.38 4.38 -4.07
CA VAL A 107 12.24 2.93 -4.20
C VAL A 107 10.96 2.42 -3.53
N GLY A 108 10.61 2.92 -2.35
CA GLY A 108 9.37 2.52 -1.65
C GLY A 108 8.11 2.88 -2.44
N ALA A 109 8.10 4.08 -3.02
CA ALA A 109 7.00 4.56 -3.85
C ALA A 109 6.88 3.75 -5.16
N ILE A 110 8.00 3.41 -5.81
CA ILE A 110 8.00 2.55 -7.00
C ILE A 110 7.47 1.14 -6.69
N VAL A 111 7.90 0.56 -5.56
CA VAL A 111 7.39 -0.76 -5.13
C VAL A 111 5.89 -0.69 -4.88
N SER A 112 5.41 0.36 -4.20
CA SER A 112 3.97 0.58 -3.96
C SER A 112 3.18 0.72 -5.26
N LEU A 113 3.72 1.45 -6.23
CA LEU A 113 3.16 1.64 -7.57
C LEU A 113 2.99 0.29 -8.29
N LEU A 114 4.02 -0.56 -8.28
CA LEU A 114 3.95 -1.90 -8.84
C LEU A 114 2.88 -2.74 -8.15
N GLY A 115 2.76 -2.65 -6.83
CA GLY A 115 1.71 -3.32 -6.06
C GLY A 115 0.30 -2.86 -6.46
N GLY A 116 0.11 -1.55 -6.66
CA GLY A 116 -1.14 -0.98 -7.16
C GLY A 116 -1.48 -1.47 -8.57
N LEU A 117 -0.51 -1.49 -9.48
CA LEU A 117 -0.67 -2.00 -10.84
C LEU A 117 -1.01 -3.50 -10.85
N LEU A 118 -0.39 -4.30 -9.98
CA LEU A 118 -0.73 -5.72 -9.79
C LEU A 118 -2.16 -5.90 -9.25
N GLY A 119 -2.62 -4.97 -8.40
CA GLY A 119 -4.00 -4.91 -7.92
C GLY A 119 -5.01 -4.65 -9.03
N LEU A 120 -4.62 -3.88 -10.06
CA LEU A 120 -5.46 -3.61 -11.23
C LEU A 120 -5.51 -4.79 -12.22
N SER A 121 -4.39 -5.50 -12.39
CA SER A 121 -4.27 -6.59 -13.37
C SER A 121 -4.66 -7.97 -12.84
N SER A 122 -4.79 -8.16 -11.52
CA SER A 122 -5.13 -9.46 -10.95
C SER A 122 -6.60 -9.84 -11.22
N PRO A 123 -6.88 -11.06 -11.73
CA PRO A 123 -8.25 -11.55 -11.87
C PRO A 123 -8.93 -11.68 -10.50
N SER A 124 -10.25 -11.47 -10.45
CA SER A 124 -11.02 -11.59 -9.20
C SER A 124 -10.78 -12.98 -8.60
N PRO A 125 -10.59 -13.10 -7.26
CA PRO A 125 -10.62 -14.40 -6.62
C PRO A 125 -12.01 -14.99 -6.87
N VAL A 126 -12.10 -15.99 -7.75
CA VAL A 126 -13.31 -16.79 -7.91
C VAL A 126 -13.54 -17.46 -6.56
N ALA A 127 -14.63 -17.09 -5.88
CA ALA A 127 -15.07 -17.77 -4.67
C ALA A 127 -15.22 -19.26 -5.01
N ARG A 128 -14.30 -20.09 -4.53
CA ARG A 128 -14.45 -21.54 -4.71
C ARG A 128 -15.67 -21.96 -3.90
N PRO A 129 -16.66 -22.64 -4.52
CA PRO A 129 -17.74 -23.23 -3.75
C PRO A 129 -17.11 -24.22 -2.77
N VAL A 130 -17.43 -24.05 -1.48
CA VAL A 130 -17.13 -25.03 -0.44
C VAL A 130 -17.85 -26.31 -0.86
N GLN A 131 -17.11 -27.32 -1.31
CA GLN A 131 -17.68 -28.64 -1.54
C GLN A 131 -18.24 -29.12 -0.21
N SER A 132 -19.56 -29.22 -0.13
CA SER A 132 -20.24 -29.90 0.97
C SER A 132 -19.71 -31.34 1.03
N PRO A 133 -19.35 -31.87 2.20
CA PRO A 133 -18.99 -33.27 2.31
C PRO A 133 -20.18 -34.09 1.82
N SER A 134 -19.95 -34.91 0.79
CA SER A 134 -20.93 -35.86 0.30
C SER A 134 -21.22 -36.86 1.42
N SER A 135 -22.40 -36.75 2.02
CA SER A 135 -22.99 -37.76 2.89
C SER A 135 -23.51 -38.95 2.09
#